data_AF-A0A6A0A8L3-F1
#
_entry.id   AF-A0A6A0A8L3-F1
#
_cell.length_a   1.000
_cell.length_b   1.000
_cell.length_c   1.000
_cell.angle_alpha   90.00
_cell.angle_beta   90.00
_cell.angle_gamma   90.00
#
_symmetry.space_group_name_H-M   'P 1'
#
loop_
_entity.id
_entity.type
_entity.pdbx_description
1 polymer ?
#
loop_
_entity_poly.entity_id
_entity_poly.type
_entity_poly.pdbx_seq_one_letter_code
_entity_poly.pdbx_strand_id
1 'polypeptide(L)'
;MNIPVRLPCGFVQEAGVFAVVKDVFLPWYNAYRFLFQSVARFEAEAGNTRFQPSAIDLASTDNVLDKWIAAATRNLVAYVRQEMGAYRLYTVVPFLVKFIDNLTNIYVRYNRKRLKGSKGTEDCLLAMASLYHVLLSVSKVRRCLLLELIQMLPHCTVVHAPALQQP
;
A
#
# COMPACT_ATOMS: atom_id res chain seq x y z
N MET A 1 45.53 -5.64 -30.71
CA MET A 1 44.13 -5.93 -31.06
C MET A 1 43.33 -5.93 -29.77
N ASN A 2 42.66 -4.82 -29.47
CA ASN A 2 41.92 -4.63 -28.23
C ASN A 2 40.43 -4.81 -28.54
N ILE A 3 39.82 -5.88 -28.04
CA ILE A 3 38.37 -6.10 -28.13
C ILE A 3 37.76 -5.51 -26.87
N PRO A 4 37.02 -4.39 -26.92
CA PRO A 4 36.31 -3.91 -25.74
C PRO A 4 35.07 -4.77 -25.52
N VAL A 5 35.09 -5.56 -24.45
CA VAL A 5 33.90 -6.25 -23.94
C VAL A 5 32.98 -5.19 -23.32
N ARG A 6 32.05 -4.65 -24.10
CA ARG A 6 30.94 -3.84 -23.59
C ARG A 6 29.87 -4.80 -23.05
N LEU A 7 29.86 -5.00 -21.73
CA LEU A 7 28.71 -5.58 -21.04
C LEU A 7 27.49 -4.65 -21.26
N PRO A 8 26.33 -5.16 -21.70
CA PRO A 8 25.14 -4.34 -21.85
C PRO A 8 24.53 -4.10 -20.46
N CYS A 9 25.00 -3.06 -19.78
CA CYS A 9 24.31 -2.47 -18.64
C CYS A 9 23.05 -1.76 -19.14
N GLY A 10 22.04 -2.51 -19.56
CA GLY A 10 20.87 -2.00 -20.29
C GLY A 10 19.51 -2.35 -19.68
N PHE A 11 19.43 -2.70 -18.39
CA PHE A 11 18.18 -3.24 -17.83
C PHE A 11 17.61 -2.58 -16.58
N VAL A 12 18.14 -1.43 -16.16
CA VAL A 12 17.45 -0.57 -15.18
C VAL A 12 17.54 0.87 -15.66
N GLN A 13 16.60 1.28 -16.50
CA GLN A 13 16.38 2.71 -16.72
C GLN A 13 15.68 3.23 -15.46
N GLU A 14 16.35 4.10 -14.70
CA GLU A 14 15.77 4.74 -13.50
C GLU A 14 14.39 5.36 -13.79
N ALA A 15 14.18 5.82 -15.02
CA ALA A 15 12.88 6.31 -15.52
C ALA A 15 11.75 5.28 -15.42
N GLY A 16 12.01 4.00 -15.71
CA GLY A 16 11.01 2.93 -15.63
C GLY A 16 10.61 2.60 -14.20
N VAL A 17 11.57 2.62 -13.27
CA VAL A 17 11.30 2.40 -11.84
C VAL A 17 10.50 3.59 -11.26
N PHE A 18 10.87 4.81 -11.64
CA PHE A 18 10.16 6.02 -11.21
C PHE A 18 8.71 6.09 -11.70
N ALA A 19 8.42 5.58 -12.91
CA ALA A 19 7.07 5.49 -13.42
C ALA A 19 6.19 4.56 -12.56
N VAL A 20 6.66 3.34 -12.27
CA VAL A 20 5.94 2.37 -11.44
C VAL A 20 5.69 2.91 -10.02
N VAL A 21 6.69 3.60 -9.47
CA VAL A 21 6.56 4.30 -8.18
C VAL A 21 5.44 5.33 -8.23
N LYS A 22 5.40 6.22 -9.22
CA LYS A 22 4.31 7.22 -9.37
C LYS A 22 2.94 6.56 -9.47
N ASP A 23 2.84 5.47 -10.24
CA ASP A 23 1.59 4.74 -10.46
C ASP A 23 1.06 4.09 -9.18
N VAL A 24 1.92 3.86 -8.18
CA VAL A 24 1.53 3.35 -6.85
C VAL A 24 1.19 4.47 -5.88
N PHE A 25 2.04 5.50 -5.80
CA PHE A 25 1.91 6.54 -4.79
C PHE A 25 0.72 7.47 -5.08
N LEU A 26 0.45 7.77 -6.34
CA LEU A 26 -0.62 8.70 -6.71
C LEU A 26 -2.02 8.15 -6.38
N PRO A 27 -2.42 6.93 -6.77
CA PRO A 27 -3.72 6.38 -6.41
C PRO A 27 -3.87 6.18 -4.91
N TRP A 28 -2.82 5.74 -4.22
CA TRP A 28 -2.82 5.61 -2.77
C TRP A 28 -3.06 6.95 -2.06
N TYR A 29 -2.34 8.00 -2.48
CA TYR A 29 -2.52 9.34 -1.92
C TYR A 29 -3.92 9.89 -2.21
N ASN A 30 -4.46 9.63 -3.41
CA ASN A 30 -5.82 10.01 -3.76
C ASN A 30 -6.87 9.34 -2.86
N ALA A 31 -6.69 8.05 -2.53
CA ALA A 31 -7.56 7.33 -1.60
C ALA A 31 -7.47 7.90 -0.17
N TYR A 32 -6.26 8.19 0.31
CA TYR A 32 -6.03 8.82 1.61
C TYR A 32 -6.70 10.19 1.70
N ARG A 33 -6.51 11.04 0.68
CA ARG A 33 -7.14 12.37 0.59
C ARG A 33 -8.67 12.25 0.59
N PHE A 34 -9.21 11.27 -0.12
CA PHE A 34 -10.65 11.03 -0.17
C PHE A 34 -11.21 10.65 1.21
N LEU A 35 -10.51 9.79 1.96
CA LEU A 35 -10.89 9.44 3.33
C LEU A 35 -10.88 10.68 4.23
N PHE A 36 -9.82 11.47 4.22
CA PHE A 36 -9.71 12.67 5.05
C PHE A 36 -10.83 13.68 4.76
N GLN A 37 -11.17 13.89 3.49
CA GLN A 37 -12.30 14.73 3.09
C GLN A 37 -13.65 14.18 3.58
N SER A 38 -13.82 12.86 3.57
CA SER A 38 -15.05 12.21 4.03
C SER A 38 -15.22 12.35 5.55
N VAL A 39 -14.13 12.21 6.31
CA VAL A 39 -14.11 12.43 7.76
C VAL A 39 -14.41 13.88 8.10
N ALA A 40 -13.73 14.84 7.46
CA ALA A 40 -13.95 16.26 7.71
C ALA A 40 -15.40 16.67 7.44
N ARG A 41 -16.02 16.10 6.41
CA ARG A 41 -17.44 16.30 6.11
C ARG A 41 -18.35 15.70 7.19
N PHE A 42 -18.07 14.48 7.63
CA PHE A 42 -18.83 13.83 8.69
C PHE A 42 -18.77 14.63 10.00
N GLU A 43 -17.60 15.11 10.39
CA GLU A 43 -17.42 15.92 11.60
C GLU A 43 -18.16 17.27 11.52
N ALA A 44 -18.24 17.86 10.33
CA ALA A 44 -19.01 19.08 10.08
C ALA A 44 -20.53 18.85 10.18
N GLU A 45 -21.03 17.72 9.66
CA GLU A 45 -22.46 17.37 9.71
C GLU A 45 -22.91 16.90 11.11
N ALA A 46 -22.04 16.19 11.86
CA ALA A 46 -22.34 15.59 13.15
C ALA A 46 -22.07 16.50 14.37
N GLY A 47 -21.77 17.79 14.15
CA GLY A 47 -21.62 18.77 15.22
C GLY A 47 -20.49 18.43 16.21
N ASN A 48 -19.25 18.29 15.72
CA ASN A 48 -18.03 18.13 16.52
C ASN A 48 -17.76 16.73 17.13
N THR A 49 -18.50 15.70 16.68
CA THR A 49 -18.20 14.31 17.05
C THR A 49 -16.99 13.80 16.24
N ARG A 50 -15.86 13.55 16.92
CA ARG A 50 -14.65 13.03 16.26
C ARG A 50 -14.84 11.61 15.76
N PHE A 51 -14.41 11.35 14.53
CA PHE A 51 -14.38 9.99 13.99
C PHE A 51 -13.38 9.11 14.74
N GLN A 52 -13.86 8.05 15.39
CA GLN A 52 -13.01 7.07 16.10
C GLN A 52 -13.09 5.70 15.42
N PRO A 53 -12.08 5.30 14.62
CA PRO A 53 -12.08 4.01 13.93
C PRO A 53 -12.00 2.81 14.87
N SER A 54 -11.45 2.97 16.08
CA SER A 54 -11.28 1.90 17.07
C SER A 54 -12.57 1.48 17.78
N ALA A 55 -13.60 2.32 17.74
CA ALA A 55 -14.89 2.07 18.39
C ALA A 55 -15.87 1.32 17.49
N ILE A 56 -15.50 1.05 16.23
CA ILE A 56 -16.40 0.52 15.21
C ILE A 56 -16.11 -0.96 15.00
N ASP A 57 -17.10 -1.82 15.24
CA ASP A 57 -17.00 -3.24 14.95
C ASP A 57 -17.15 -3.50 13.45
N LEU A 58 -16.03 -3.74 12.78
CA LEU A 58 -15.99 -4.07 11.36
C LEU A 58 -16.63 -5.44 11.06
N ALA A 59 -16.80 -6.32 12.05
CA ALA A 59 -17.42 -7.62 11.87
C ALA A 59 -18.94 -7.53 11.67
N SER A 60 -19.59 -6.45 12.12
CA SER A 60 -21.03 -6.23 11.92
C SER A 60 -21.38 -5.74 10.51
N THR A 61 -20.39 -5.42 9.67
CA THR A 61 -20.63 -4.86 8.34
C THR A 61 -21.26 -5.90 7.42
N ASP A 62 -22.46 -5.62 6.89
CA ASP A 62 -23.15 -6.58 6.03
C ASP A 62 -22.81 -6.45 4.53
N ASN A 63 -22.05 -5.41 4.16
CA ASN A 63 -21.71 -5.14 2.78
C ASN A 63 -20.65 -6.12 2.23
N VAL A 64 -20.96 -6.73 1.09
CA VAL A 64 -20.09 -7.66 0.36
C VAL A 64 -18.74 -7.02 0.00
N LEU A 65 -18.71 -5.74 -0.37
CA LEU A 65 -17.46 -5.04 -0.74
C LEU A 65 -16.55 -4.82 0.46
N ASP A 66 -17.13 -4.56 1.64
CA ASP A 66 -16.37 -4.35 2.88
C ASP A 66 -15.75 -5.69 3.34
N LYS A 67 -16.51 -6.78 3.24
CA LYS A 67 -16.01 -8.15 3.46
C LYS A 67 -14.91 -8.53 2.44
N TRP A 68 -15.11 -8.20 1.17
CA TRP A 68 -14.15 -8.47 0.10
C TRP A 68 -12.83 -7.72 0.30
N ILE A 69 -12.86 -6.41 0.59
CA ILE A 69 -11.61 -5.65 0.77
C ILE A 69 -10.85 -6.09 2.03
N ALA A 70 -11.56 -6.48 3.09
CA ALA A 70 -10.95 -7.06 4.28
C ALA A 70 -10.24 -8.39 3.95
N ALA A 71 -10.91 -9.28 3.19
CA ALA A 71 -10.31 -10.53 2.73
C ALA A 71 -9.09 -10.28 1.81
N ALA A 72 -9.20 -9.36 0.85
CA ALA A 72 -8.11 -8.98 -0.03
C ALA A 72 -6.91 -8.40 0.75
N THR A 73 -7.17 -7.63 1.81
CA THR A 73 -6.11 -7.09 2.68
C THR A 73 -5.40 -8.19 3.46
N ARG A 74 -6.14 -9.17 4.00
CA ARG A 74 -5.53 -10.34 4.65
C ARG A 74 -4.68 -11.14 3.67
N ASN A 75 -5.18 -11.35 2.45
CA ASN A 75 -4.45 -12.04 1.39
C ASN A 75 -3.16 -11.30 1.02
N LEU A 76 -3.20 -9.97 0.92
CA LEU A 76 -2.01 -9.15 0.70
C LEU A 76 -0.95 -9.36 1.78
N VAL A 77 -1.34 -9.33 3.06
CA VAL A 77 -0.41 -9.54 4.17
C VAL A 77 0.18 -10.95 4.13
N ALA A 78 -0.63 -11.97 3.85
CA ALA A 78 -0.17 -13.35 3.74
C ALA A 78 0.82 -13.54 2.59
N TYR A 79 0.49 -13.02 1.41
CA TYR A 79 1.33 -13.08 0.22
C TYR A 79 2.69 -12.39 0.45
N VAL A 80 2.68 -11.19 1.02
CA VAL A 80 3.91 -10.46 1.34
C VAL A 80 4.77 -11.27 2.30
N ARG A 81 4.19 -11.83 3.38
CA ARG A 81 4.95 -12.65 4.34
C ARG A 81 5.57 -13.88 3.69
N GLN A 82 4.85 -14.55 2.79
CA GLN A 82 5.33 -15.70 2.06
C GLN A 82 6.51 -15.35 1.14
N GLU A 83 6.36 -14.29 0.33
CA GLU A 83 7.41 -13.87 -0.61
C GLU A 83 8.65 -13.34 0.13
N MET A 84 8.47 -12.70 1.30
CA MET A 84 9.58 -12.28 2.17
C MET A 84 10.33 -13.48 2.76
N GLY A 85 9.63 -14.55 3.16
CA GLY A 85 10.28 -15.80 3.59
C GLY A 85 11.08 -16.48 2.48
N ALA A 86 10.72 -16.26 1.21
CA ALA A 86 11.41 -16.79 0.04
C ALA A 86 12.43 -15.82 -0.59
N TYR A 87 12.64 -14.63 0.00
CA TYR A 87 13.49 -13.55 -0.53
C TYR A 87 13.16 -13.10 -1.97
N ARG A 88 11.89 -13.21 -2.39
CA ARG A 88 11.41 -12.85 -3.74
C ARG A 88 10.79 -11.45 -3.80
N LEU A 89 11.54 -10.43 -3.38
CA LEU A 89 10.99 -9.07 -3.23
C LEU A 89 10.44 -8.45 -4.54
N TYR A 90 10.99 -8.83 -5.69
CA TYR A 90 10.59 -8.29 -7.00
C TYR A 90 9.15 -8.68 -7.40
N THR A 91 8.58 -9.74 -6.82
CA THR A 91 7.19 -10.17 -7.10
C THR A 91 6.17 -9.38 -6.26
N VAL A 92 6.62 -8.77 -5.15
CA VAL A 92 5.74 -8.09 -4.19
C VAL A 92 5.22 -6.76 -4.74
N VAL A 93 6.10 -6.00 -5.41
CA VAL A 93 5.76 -4.70 -6.00
C VAL A 93 4.57 -4.78 -6.99
N PRO A 94 4.58 -5.63 -8.03
CA PRO A 94 3.46 -5.72 -8.97
C PRO A 94 2.17 -6.22 -8.31
N PHE A 95 2.27 -7.06 -7.28
CA PHE A 95 1.10 -7.51 -6.51
C PHE A 95 0.48 -6.35 -5.70
N LEU A 96 1.32 -5.53 -5.06
CA LEU A 96 0.88 -4.35 -4.33
C LEU A 96 0.24 -3.30 -5.25
N VAL A 97 0.80 -3.08 -6.44
CA VAL A 97 0.22 -2.16 -7.45
C VAL A 97 -1.19 -2.60 -7.81
N LYS A 98 -1.39 -3.88 -8.12
CA LYS A 98 -2.72 -4.45 -8.43
C LYS A 98 -3.70 -4.31 -7.28
N PHE A 99 -3.23 -4.51 -6.03
CA PHE A 99 -4.08 -4.32 -4.86
C PHE A 99 -4.56 -2.87 -4.72
N ILE A 100 -3.66 -1.90 -4.91
CA ILE A 100 -4.00 -0.47 -4.83
C ILE A 100 -4.96 -0.08 -5.94
N ASP A 101 -4.75 -0.58 -7.17
CA ASP A 101 -5.66 -0.34 -8.29
C ASP A 101 -7.07 -0.86 -8.00
N ASN A 102 -7.16 -2.08 -7.47
CA ASN A 102 -8.42 -2.68 -7.01
C ASN A 102 -9.11 -1.85 -5.91
N LEU A 103 -8.34 -1.33 -4.95
CA LEU A 103 -8.86 -0.46 -3.89
C LEU A 103 -9.44 0.84 -4.46
N THR A 104 -8.75 1.52 -5.38
CA THR A 104 -9.19 2.82 -5.90
C THR A 104 -10.30 2.69 -6.94
N ASN A 105 -10.17 1.73 -7.85
CA ASN A 105 -11.07 1.61 -9.00
C ASN A 105 -12.34 0.82 -8.70
N ILE A 106 -12.27 -0.16 -7.80
CA ILE A 106 -13.43 -0.94 -7.39
C ILE A 106 -13.97 -0.34 -6.10
N TYR A 107 -13.24 -0.48 -4.99
CA TYR A 107 -13.80 -0.19 -3.67
C TYR A 107 -14.21 1.28 -3.49
N VAL A 108 -13.29 2.24 -3.72
CA VAL A 108 -13.58 3.67 -3.56
C VAL A 108 -14.62 4.16 -4.59
N ARG A 109 -14.55 3.68 -5.84
CA ARG A 109 -15.49 4.05 -6.90
C ARG A 109 -16.93 3.63 -6.57
N TYR A 110 -17.14 2.39 -6.14
CA TYR A 110 -18.47 1.88 -5.81
C TYR A 110 -19.01 2.44 -4.48
N ASN A 111 -18.15 2.67 -3.49
CA ASN A 111 -18.56 3.22 -2.19
C ASN A 111 -18.60 4.75 -2.13
N ARG A 112 -18.32 5.48 -3.23
CA ARG A 112 -18.29 6.96 -3.24
C ARG A 112 -19.58 7.61 -2.74
N LYS A 113 -20.74 7.03 -3.05
CA LYS A 113 -22.06 7.52 -2.57
C LYS A 113 -22.27 7.22 -1.08
N ARG A 114 -21.84 6.05 -0.61
CA ARG A 114 -21.92 5.63 0.80
C ARG A 114 -21.04 6.51 1.68
N LEU A 115 -19.80 6.76 1.25
CA LEU A 115 -18.82 7.61 1.95
C LEU A 115 -19.24 9.10 2.00
N LYS A 116 -20.25 9.51 1.22
CA LYS A 116 -20.87 10.84 1.26
C LYS A 116 -22.13 10.91 2.14
N GLY A 117 -22.48 9.84 2.85
CA GLY A 117 -23.65 9.81 3.74
C GLY A 117 -24.99 9.49 3.06
N SER A 118 -25.01 9.06 1.79
CA SER A 118 -26.27 8.86 1.04
C SER A 118 -27.17 7.73 1.56
N LYS A 119 -26.65 6.82 2.39
CA LYS A 119 -27.38 5.64 2.91
C LYS A 119 -27.60 5.66 4.44
N GLY A 120 -27.21 6.74 5.12
CA GLY A 120 -27.27 6.84 6.59
C GLY A 120 -25.89 7.05 7.23
N THR A 121 -25.89 7.51 8.48
CA THR A 121 -24.68 7.87 9.24
C THR A 121 -23.87 6.66 9.70
N GLU A 122 -24.53 5.62 10.23
CA GLU A 122 -23.87 4.38 10.68
C GLU A 122 -23.18 3.63 9.54
N ASP A 123 -23.87 3.51 8.41
CA ASP A 123 -23.38 2.88 7.19
C ASP A 123 -22.16 3.61 6.60
N CYS A 124 -22.15 4.94 6.75
CA CYS A 124 -21.04 5.80 6.36
C CYS A 124 -19.83 5.59 7.29
N LEU A 125 -20.06 5.53 8.60
CA LEU A 125 -19.03 5.26 9.61
C LEU A 125 -18.35 3.90 9.38
N LEU A 126 -19.13 2.85 9.12
CA LEU A 126 -18.60 1.51 8.80
C LEU A 126 -17.71 1.55 7.55
N ALA A 127 -18.16 2.19 6.47
CA ALA A 127 -17.38 2.32 5.24
C ALA A 127 -16.11 3.18 5.40
N MET A 128 -16.13 4.20 6.27
CA MET A 128 -14.93 4.97 6.60
C MET A 128 -13.95 4.16 7.45
N ALA A 129 -14.44 3.39 8.41
CA ALA A 129 -13.62 2.54 9.27
C ALA A 129 -12.92 1.44 8.48
N SER A 130 -13.62 0.80 7.55
CA SER A 130 -13.04 -0.22 6.67
C SER A 130 -11.95 0.38 5.77
N LEU A 131 -12.23 1.52 5.13
CA LEU A 131 -11.25 2.21 4.29
C LEU A 131 -10.01 2.64 5.11
N TYR A 132 -10.20 3.14 6.32
CA TYR A 132 -9.11 3.47 7.24
C TYR A 132 -8.26 2.24 7.58
N HIS A 133 -8.89 1.13 7.96
CA HIS A 133 -8.19 -0.11 8.30
C HIS A 133 -7.37 -0.66 7.13
N VAL A 134 -7.90 -0.60 5.91
CA VAL A 134 -7.21 -1.03 4.70
C VAL A 134 -6.01 -0.13 4.40
N LEU A 135 -6.18 1.20 4.45
CA LEU A 135 -5.10 2.16 4.22
C LEU A 135 -3.97 2.03 5.27
N LEU A 136 -4.33 1.78 6.53
CA LEU A 136 -3.37 1.51 7.60
C LEU A 136 -2.60 0.21 7.34
N SER A 137 -3.29 -0.84 6.91
CA SER A 137 -2.68 -2.13 6.59
C SER A 137 -1.69 -2.02 5.42
N VAL A 138 -2.06 -1.32 4.35
CA VAL A 138 -1.15 -1.02 3.22
C VAL A 138 0.08 -0.22 3.67
N SER A 139 -0.11 0.73 4.59
CA SER A 139 1.00 1.52 5.13
C SER A 139 1.96 0.68 5.97
N LYS A 140 1.44 -0.27 6.75
CA LYS A 140 2.25 -1.26 7.48
C LYS A 140 3.03 -2.17 6.53
N VAL A 141 2.39 -2.68 5.47
CA VAL A 141 3.05 -3.54 4.46
C VAL A 141 4.19 -2.79 3.77
N ARG A 142 3.95 -1.56 3.28
CA ARG A 142 5.00 -0.74 2.65
C ARG A 142 6.15 -0.45 3.62
N ARG A 143 5.85 -0.17 4.89
CA ARG A 143 6.88 0.03 5.92
C ARG A 143 7.74 -1.22 6.10
N CYS A 144 7.14 -2.41 6.13
CA CYS A 144 7.88 -3.67 6.20
C CYS A 144 8.88 -3.78 5.04
N LEU A 145 8.40 -3.57 3.81
CA LEU A 145 9.23 -3.64 2.60
C LEU A 145 10.40 -2.64 2.62
N LEU A 146 10.17 -1.41 3.09
CA LEU A 146 11.22 -0.39 3.18
C LEU A 146 12.25 -0.69 4.28
N LEU A 147 11.82 -1.19 5.44
CA LEU A 147 12.73 -1.51 6.54
C LEU A 147 13.64 -2.71 6.23
N GLU A 148 13.11 -3.75 5.58
CA GLU A 148 13.91 -4.92 5.18
C GLU A 148 14.93 -4.58 4.08
N LEU A 149 14.59 -3.70 3.14
CA LEU A 149 15.56 -3.19 2.17
C LEU A 149 16.75 -2.45 2.84
N ILE A 150 16.48 -1.68 3.90
CA ILE A 150 17.52 -0.96 4.66
C ILE A 150 18.39 -1.93 5.46
N GLN A 151 17.83 -3.01 6.01
CA GLN A 151 18.59 -4.04 6.74
C GLN A 151 19.44 -4.94 5.81
N MET A 152 19.06 -5.10 4.55
CA MET A 152 19.82 -5.86 3.55
C MET A 152 21.01 -5.07 2.97
N LEU A 153 20.96 -3.73 3.00
CA LEU A 153 22.04 -2.84 2.54
C LEU A 153 23.42 -3.10 3.17
N PRO A 154 23.58 -3.29 4.50
CA PRO A 154 24.89 -3.55 5.11
C PRO A 154 25.47 -4.94 4.78
N HIS A 155 24.72 -5.89 4.22
CA HIS A 155 25.27 -7.19 3.80
C HIS A 155 25.84 -7.16 2.38
N CYS A 156 25.37 -6.26 1.52
CA CYS A 156 25.88 -6.11 0.15
C CYS A 156 27.19 -5.29 0.08
N THR A 157 27.47 -4.42 1.06
CA THR A 157 28.72 -3.64 1.10
C THR A 157 29.94 -4.46 1.52
N VAL A 158 29.74 -5.64 2.13
CA VAL A 158 30.84 -6.49 2.62
C VAL A 158 31.39 -7.44 1.53
N VAL A 159 30.66 -7.66 0.43
CA VAL A 159 31.08 -8.59 -0.65
C VAL A 159 32.00 -7.94 -1.69
N HIS A 160 32.30 -6.63 -1.59
CA HIS A 160 33.12 -5.89 -2.57
C HIS A 160 34.22 -5.02 -1.94
N ALA A 161 34.87 -5.51 -0.88
CA ALA A 161 36.15 -4.95 -0.44
C ALA A 161 37.30 -5.82 -1.00
N PRO A 162 37.97 -5.45 -2.10
CA PRO A 162 39.22 -6.11 -2.47
C PRO A 162 40.23 -5.86 -1.34
N ALA A 163 40.86 -6.95 -0.89
CA ALA A 163 41.93 -6.93 0.08
C ALA A 163 43.08 -6.04 -0.41
N LEU A 164 43.08 -4.77 -0.02
CA LEU A 164 44.27 -3.95 -0.06
C LEU A 164 45.08 -4.30 1.18
N GLN A 165 46.06 -5.16 0.95
CA GLN A 165 47.24 -5.37 1.78
C GLN A 165 47.69 -4.02 2.37
N GLN A 166 47.63 -3.89 3.69
CA GLN A 166 48.45 -2.94 4.44
C GLN A 166 49.77 -3.64 4.83
N PRO A 167 50.75 -2.86 5.29
CA PRO A 167 51.69 -2.06 4.53
C PRO A 167 52.94 -2.85 4.08
#